data_AF-A0A5Q5A1V7-F1
#
_entry.id   AF-A0A5Q5A1V7-F1
#
_cell.length_a   1.000
_cell.length_b   1.000
_cell.length_c   1.000
_cell.angle_alpha   90.00
_cell.angle_beta   90.00
_cell.angle_gamma   90.00
#
_symmetry.space_group_name_H-M   'P 1'
#
loop_
_entity.id
_entity.type
_entity.pdbx_description
1 polymer ?
#
loop_
_entity_poly.entity_id
_entity_poly.type
_entity_poly.pdbx_seq_one_letter_code
_entity_poly.pdbx_strand_id
1 'polypeptide(L)'
;MAGKLMRATVVFCLGVVLSLFGFESGIHHQSASAVNAINGVMIFGVAGMALIGIYFSVKMKLDKASHAEITKELERLKKGGRKEDATPEIRKLVKQLTGYEYDQCFGNNNVGFKFENKAGAF
;
A
#
# COMPACT_ATOMS: atom_id res chain seq x y z
N MET A 1 12.61 -6.19 -14.48
CA MET A 1 13.79 -5.30 -14.45
C MET A 1 13.88 -4.51 -13.14
N ALA A 2 12.77 -3.95 -12.62
CA ALA A 2 12.75 -3.18 -11.36
C ALA A 2 13.38 -3.89 -10.13
N GLY A 3 13.13 -5.18 -9.95
CA GLY A 3 13.69 -5.93 -8.81
C GLY A 3 15.23 -6.05 -8.81
N LYS A 4 15.88 -6.07 -9.98
CA LYS A 4 17.35 -6.13 -10.08
C LYS A 4 17.98 -4.79 -9.67
N LEU A 5 17.38 -3.68 -10.11
CA LEU A 5 17.81 -2.34 -9.73
C LEU A 5 17.64 -2.11 -8.23
N MET A 6 16.48 -2.50 -7.67
CA MET A 6 16.23 -2.38 -6.23
C MET A 6 17.29 -3.12 -5.40
N ARG A 7 17.60 -4.37 -5.74
CA ARG A 7 18.62 -5.15 -5.03
C ARG A 7 20.01 -4.51 -5.14
N ALA A 8 20.38 -4.04 -6.33
CA ALA A 8 21.66 -3.38 -6.56
C ALA A 8 21.79 -2.09 -5.72
N THR A 9 20.75 -1.26 -5.67
CA THR A 9 20.73 -0.04 -4.87
C THR A 9 20.86 -0.34 -3.37
N VAL A 10 20.15 -1.34 -2.86
CA VAL A 10 20.23 -1.73 -1.44
C VAL A 10 21.65 -2.16 -1.06
N VAL A 11 22.27 -3.02 -1.88
CA VAL A 11 23.64 -3.50 -1.63
C VAL A 11 24.65 -2.36 -1.72
N PHE A 12 24.49 -1.44 -2.67
CA PHE A 12 25.33 -0.26 -2.80
C PHE A 12 25.26 0.64 -1.56
N CYS A 13 24.06 0.98 -1.10
CA CYS A 13 23.87 1.79 0.11
C CYS A 13 24.49 1.12 1.34
N LEU A 14 24.30 -0.20 1.50
CA LEU A 14 24.88 -0.95 2.61
C LEU A 14 26.42 -0.94 2.56
N GLY A 15 27.01 -1.06 1.37
CA GLY A 15 28.46 -0.94 1.17
C GLY A 15 29.01 0.43 1.58
N VAL A 16 28.32 1.52 1.23
CA VAL A 16 28.69 2.89 1.65
C VAL A 16 28.66 3.02 3.17
N VAL A 17 27.58 2.56 3.80
CA VAL A 17 27.44 2.60 5.26
C VAL A 17 28.58 1.83 5.93
N LEU A 18 28.84 0.60 5.50
CA LEU A 18 29.93 -0.21 6.07
C LEU A 18 31.31 0.45 5.89
N SER A 19 31.57 1.03 4.71
CA SER A 19 32.82 1.72 4.42
C SER A 19 33.04 2.94 5.34
N LEU A 20 31.98 3.73 5.61
CA LEU A 20 32.05 4.87 6.54
C LEU A 20 32.39 4.46 7.98
N PHE A 21 32.02 3.26 8.39
CA PHE A 21 32.32 2.73 9.72
C PHE A 21 33.65 1.96 9.80
N GLY A 22 34.49 2.05 8.76
CA GLY A 22 35.83 1.46 8.74
C GLY A 22 35.84 -0.04 8.43
N PHE A 23 34.84 -0.54 7.70
CA PHE A 23 34.88 -1.89 7.15
C PHE A 23 35.97 -1.99 6.09
N GLU A 24 37.03 -2.73 6.38
CA GLU A 24 38.09 -3.06 5.44
C GLU A 24 37.92 -4.51 4.95
N SER A 25 37.63 -4.66 3.66
CA SER A 25 37.43 -5.97 3.04
C SER A 25 38.77 -6.69 2.88
N GLY A 26 38.98 -7.78 3.63
CA GLY A 26 40.14 -8.66 3.45
C GLY A 26 40.98 -8.95 4.70
N ILE A 27 40.61 -8.42 5.87
CA ILE A 27 41.33 -8.67 7.13
C ILE A 27 40.59 -9.73 7.98
N HIS A 28 41.34 -10.73 8.48
CA HIS A 28 40.82 -11.86 9.25
C HIS A 28 40.27 -11.46 10.65
N HIS A 29 40.76 -10.34 11.20
CA HIS A 29 40.28 -9.74 12.45
C HIS A 29 39.80 -8.31 12.19
N GLN A 30 38.50 -8.11 12.23
CA GLN A 30 37.87 -6.80 12.09
C GLN A 30 37.96 -6.02 13.40
N SER A 31 38.10 -4.69 13.32
CA SER A 31 38.12 -3.83 14.52
C SER A 31 36.77 -3.88 15.24
N ALA A 32 36.79 -3.66 16.57
CA ALA A 32 35.57 -3.63 17.38
C ALA A 32 34.54 -2.60 16.86
N SER A 33 35.00 -1.52 16.21
CA SER A 33 34.15 -0.51 15.58
C SER A 33 33.32 -1.08 14.40
N ALA A 34 33.94 -1.90 13.55
CA ALA A 34 33.26 -2.50 12.40
C ALA A 34 32.19 -3.53 12.82
N VAL A 35 32.46 -4.31 13.86
CA VAL A 35 31.49 -5.25 14.44
C VAL A 35 30.29 -4.52 15.05
N ASN A 36 30.55 -3.43 15.79
CA ASN A 36 29.48 -2.62 16.36
C ASN A 36 28.63 -1.94 15.28
N ALA A 37 29.24 -1.55 14.16
CA ALA A 37 28.52 -0.99 13.03
C ALA A 37 27.60 -2.01 12.35
N ILE A 38 28.04 -3.25 12.14
CA ILE A 38 27.20 -4.33 11.62
C ILE A 38 26.02 -4.58 12.56
N ASN A 39 26.28 -4.66 13.87
CA ASN A 39 25.23 -4.86 14.87
C ASN A 39 24.23 -3.69 14.88
N GLY A 40 24.73 -2.45 14.78
CA GLY A 40 23.89 -1.26 14.66
C GLY A 40 23.01 -1.28 13.42
N VAL A 41 23.55 -1.62 12.25
CA VAL A 41 22.76 -1.73 11.01
C VAL A 41 21.73 -2.84 11.11
N MET A 42 22.06 -3.99 11.70
CA MET A 42 21.10 -5.10 11.87
C MET A 42 19.96 -4.73 12.82
N ILE A 43 20.26 -4.10 13.95
CA ILE A 43 19.23 -3.72 14.93
C ILE A 43 18.44 -2.51 14.43
N PHE A 44 19.10 -1.38 14.21
CA PHE A 44 18.43 -0.13 13.84
C PHE A 44 17.92 -0.13 12.41
N GLY A 45 18.62 -0.77 11.47
CA GLY A 45 18.17 -0.86 10.08
C GLY A 45 16.93 -1.73 9.94
N VAL A 46 16.91 -2.93 10.54
CA VAL A 46 15.74 -3.82 10.49
C VAL A 46 14.59 -3.24 11.32
N ALA A 47 14.84 -2.76 12.53
CA ALA A 47 13.81 -2.14 13.35
C ALA A 47 13.23 -0.88 12.69
N GLY A 48 14.09 -0.02 12.14
CA GLY A 48 13.67 1.18 11.40
C GLY A 48 12.83 0.84 10.18
N MET A 49 13.26 -0.13 9.38
CA MET A 49 12.49 -0.59 8.22
C MET A 49 11.14 -1.20 8.64
N ALA A 50 11.10 -1.96 9.73
CA ALA A 50 9.86 -2.51 10.27
C ALA A 50 8.90 -1.41 10.75
N LEU A 51 9.40 -0.39 11.45
CA LEU A 51 8.60 0.76 11.89
C LEU A 51 8.04 1.56 10.71
N ILE A 52 8.85 1.78 9.67
CA ILE A 52 8.41 2.41 8.43
C ILE A 52 7.31 1.56 7.78
N GLY A 53 7.49 0.24 7.70
CA GLY A 53 6.48 -0.68 7.18
C GLY A 53 5.17 -0.60 7.96
N ILE A 54 5.22 -0.59 9.29
CA ILE A 54 4.04 -0.43 10.15
C ILE A 54 3.38 0.93 9.92
N TYR A 55 4.16 2.01 9.87
CA TYR A 55 3.65 3.36 9.62
C TYR A 55 2.89 3.45 8.29
N PHE A 56 3.47 2.90 7.21
CA PHE A 56 2.79 2.84 5.91
C PHE A 56 1.58 1.90 5.93
N SER A 57 1.65 0.79 6.65
CA SER A 57 0.55 -0.16 6.82
C SER A 57 -0.66 0.49 7.50
N VAL A 58 -0.44 1.24 8.59
CA VAL A 58 -1.50 2.00 9.29
C VAL A 58 -2.09 3.10 8.41
N LYS A 59 -1.32 3.63 7.46
CA LYS A 59 -1.79 4.61 6.47
C LYS A 59 -2.66 4.02 5.35
N MET A 60 -2.72 2.69 5.19
CA MET A 60 -3.60 2.06 4.20
C MET A 60 -5.06 2.20 4.66
N LYS A 61 -5.81 3.06 3.96
CA LYS A 61 -7.22 3.38 4.22
C LYS A 61 -8.20 2.23 3.90
N LEU A 62 -7.71 1.05 3.53
CA LEU A 62 -8.52 -0.10 3.17
C LEU A 62 -8.24 -1.23 4.17
N ASP A 63 -9.02 -1.24 5.25
CA ASP A 63 -9.03 -2.37 6.19
C ASP A 63 -9.89 -3.51 5.60
N LYS A 64 -9.64 -4.75 6.02
CA LYS A 64 -10.42 -5.94 5.61
C LYS A 64 -11.91 -5.75 5.90
N ALA A 65 -12.24 -5.07 7.00
CA ALA A 65 -13.62 -4.73 7.37
C ALA A 65 -14.29 -3.86 6.30
N SER A 66 -13.63 -2.78 5.87
CA SER A 66 -14.12 -1.88 4.82
C SER A 66 -14.29 -2.58 3.48
N HIS A 67 -13.36 -3.46 3.11
CA HIS A 67 -13.47 -4.24 1.88
C HIS A 67 -14.67 -5.21 1.91
N ALA A 68 -14.92 -5.86 3.04
CA ALA A 68 -16.08 -6.75 3.22
C ALA A 68 -17.40 -5.98 3.09
N GLU A 69 -17.47 -4.78 3.69
CA GLU A 69 -18.66 -3.93 3.64
C GLU A 69 -18.98 -3.45 2.21
N ILE A 70 -17.96 -3.03 1.46
CA ILE A 70 -18.11 -2.63 0.05
C ILE A 70 -18.50 -3.81 -0.83
N THR A 71 -17.94 -4.99 -0.57
CA THR A 71 -18.28 -6.19 -1.35
C THR A 71 -19.75 -6.54 -1.16
N LYS A 72 -20.25 -6.46 0.08
CA LYS A 72 -21.67 -6.65 0.40
C LYS A 72 -22.57 -5.62 -0.29
N GLU A 73 -22.15 -4.36 -0.32
CA GLU A 73 -22.88 -3.32 -1.06
C GLU A 73 -22.86 -3.57 -2.57
N LEU A 74 -21.71 -3.96 -3.13
CA LEU A 74 -21.56 -4.27 -4.55
C LEU A 74 -22.47 -5.45 -4.94
N GLU A 75 -22.60 -6.47 -4.09
CA GLU A 75 -23.53 -7.57 -4.28
C GLU A 75 -24.99 -7.10 -4.24
N ARG A 76 -25.35 -6.19 -3.33
CA ARG A 76 -26.70 -5.59 -3.26
C ARG A 76 -27.04 -4.84 -4.55
N LEU A 77 -26.11 -4.01 -5.04
CA LEU A 77 -26.27 -3.26 -6.29
C LEU A 77 -26.36 -4.19 -7.51
N LYS A 78 -25.55 -5.26 -7.55
CA LYS A 78 -25.62 -6.28 -8.62
C LYS A 78 -26.95 -7.03 -8.64
N LYS A 79 -27.63 -7.16 -7.49
CA LYS A 79 -28.96 -7.78 -7.36
C LYS A 79 -30.12 -6.84 -7.71
N GLY A 80 -29.85 -5.65 -8.27
CA GLY A 80 -30.87 -4.66 -8.62
C GLY A 80 -31.28 -3.74 -7.46
N GLY A 81 -30.51 -3.70 -6.36
CA GLY A 81 -30.75 -2.78 -5.26
C GLY A 81 -30.58 -1.32 -5.68
N ARG A 82 -31.47 -0.44 -5.21
CA ARG A 82 -31.39 1.01 -5.50
C ARG A 82 -30.19 1.64 -4.81
N LYS A 83 -29.52 2.56 -5.51
CA LYS A 83 -28.40 3.37 -4.97
C LYS A 83 -28.83 4.25 -3.78
N GLU A 84 -30.12 4.60 -3.72
CA GLU A 84 -30.71 5.43 -2.67
C GLU A 84 -30.67 4.77 -1.29
N ASP A 85 -30.83 3.44 -1.23
CA ASP A 85 -30.84 2.65 0.01
C ASP A 85 -29.43 2.45 0.62
N ALA A 86 -28.39 3.09 0.04
CA ALA A 86 -27.03 2.99 0.56
C ALA A 86 -26.87 3.76 1.87
N THR A 87 -26.40 3.05 2.90
CA THR A 87 -26.11 3.61 4.23
C THR A 87 -25.13 4.78 4.14
N PRO A 88 -25.26 5.84 4.97
CA PRO A 88 -24.33 6.98 4.97
C PRO A 88 -22.86 6.60 5.16
N GLU A 89 -22.59 5.50 5.86
CA GLU A 89 -21.24 4.96 6.10
C GLU A 89 -20.61 4.41 4.81
N ILE A 90 -21.34 3.59 4.06
CA ILE A 90 -20.96 3.08 2.73
C ILE A 90 -20.67 4.24 1.77
N ARG A 91 -21.51 5.29 1.75
CA ARG A 91 -21.32 6.45 0.87
C ARG A 91 -20.00 7.17 1.16
N LYS A 92 -19.67 7.39 2.44
CA LYS A 92 -18.39 7.97 2.87
C LYS A 92 -17.21 7.07 2.51
N LEU A 93 -17.35 5.77 2.70
CA LEU A 93 -16.31 4.79 2.42
C LEU A 93 -16.00 4.72 0.91
N VAL A 94 -17.03 4.66 0.06
CA VAL A 94 -16.88 4.71 -1.40
C VAL A 94 -16.19 6.01 -1.82
N LYS A 95 -16.61 7.17 -1.29
CA LYS A 95 -15.94 8.45 -1.58
C LYS A 95 -14.47 8.47 -1.14
N GLN A 96 -14.16 7.90 0.03
CA GLN A 96 -12.79 7.82 0.52
C GLN A 96 -11.89 6.92 -0.33
N LEU A 97 -12.46 5.91 -0.99
CA LEU A 97 -11.70 4.92 -1.77
C LEU A 97 -11.64 5.25 -3.26
N THR A 98 -12.73 5.76 -3.84
CA THR A 98 -12.80 6.10 -5.26
C THR A 98 -12.45 7.56 -5.53
N GLY A 99 -12.59 8.44 -4.53
CA GLY A 99 -12.46 9.89 -4.69
C GLY A 99 -13.69 10.57 -5.31
N TYR A 100 -14.74 9.82 -5.67
CA TYR A 100 -15.97 10.34 -6.26
C TYR A 100 -17.14 10.26 -5.28
N GLU A 101 -18.10 11.16 -5.41
CA GLU A 101 -19.38 11.03 -4.69
C GLU A 101 -20.06 9.71 -5.09
N TYR A 102 -20.68 9.03 -4.14
CA TYR A 102 -21.36 7.75 -4.37
C TYR A 102 -22.39 7.84 -5.52
N ASP A 103 -23.05 8.99 -5.66
CA ASP A 103 -24.06 9.25 -6.70
C ASP A 103 -23.46 9.35 -8.12
N GLN A 104 -22.15 9.64 -8.22
CA GLN A 104 -21.38 9.65 -9.47
C GLN A 104 -20.74 8.29 -9.76
N CYS A 105 -20.72 7.37 -8.80
CA CYS A 105 -20.20 6.03 -9.00
C CYS A 105 -21.18 5.13 -9.79
N PHE A 106 -20.66 4.01 -10.31
CA PHE A 106 -21.42 3.01 -11.05
C PHE A 106 -22.13 3.56 -12.31
N GLY A 107 -21.36 4.17 -13.23
CA GLY A 107 -21.83 4.60 -14.56
C GLY A 107 -22.37 6.03 -14.64
N ASN A 108 -22.44 6.76 -13.53
CA ASN A 108 -22.90 8.16 -13.48
C ASN A 108 -21.76 9.19 -13.58
N ASN A 109 -20.52 8.77 -13.88
CA ASN A 109 -19.38 9.66 -14.07
C ASN A 109 -18.88 9.62 -15.52
N ASN A 110 -18.02 10.57 -15.84
CA ASN A 110 -17.34 10.66 -17.14
C ASN A 110 -16.16 9.68 -17.27
N VAL A 111 -15.92 8.81 -16.28
CA VAL A 111 -14.79 7.88 -16.23
C VAL A 111 -15.30 6.43 -16.26
N GLY A 112 -15.63 5.95 -17.46
CA GLY A 112 -16.05 4.56 -17.67
C GLY A 112 -16.88 4.35 -18.92
N PHE A 113 -17.07 3.08 -19.29
CA PHE A 113 -17.94 2.68 -20.38
C PHE A 113 -19.39 3.04 -20.02
N LYS A 114 -19.99 3.99 -20.75
CA LYS A 114 -21.43 4.25 -20.67
C LYS A 114 -22.12 3.05 -21.33
N PHE A 115 -22.83 2.25 -20.55
CA PHE A 115 -23.76 1.30 -21.14
C PHE A 115 -24.81 2.13 -21.89
N GLU A 116 -24.77 2.09 -23.22
CA GLU A 116 -25.86 2.62 -24.03
C GLU A 116 -27.12 1.85 -23.62
N ASN A 117 -28.01 2.55 -22.93
CA ASN A 117 -29.19 1.98 -22.31
C ASN A 117 -30.16 1.51 -23.41
N LYS A 118 -29.97 0.28 -23.91
CA LYS A 118 -31.01 -0.44 -24.62
C LYS A 118 -31.98 -0.98 -23.58
N ALA A 119 -32.96 -0.12 -23.25
CA ALA A 119 -34.27 -0.44 -22.71
C ALA A 119 -34.34 -1.56 -21.65
N GLY A 120 -34.50 -1.15 -20.39
CA GLY A 120 -35.51 -1.75 -19.50
C GLY A 120 -35.22 -3.14 -18.93
N ALA A 121 -34.12 -3.32 -18.21
CA ALA A 121 -33.99 -4.43 -17.26
C ALA A 121 -33.23 -3.98 -16.00
N PHE A 122 -34.00 -3.42 -15.06
CA PHE A 122 -33.77 -3.58 -13.62
C PHE A 122 -34.86 -4.52 -13.10
#